data_AF-A0A485L146-F1
#
_entry.id   AF-A0A485L146-F1
#
_cell.length_a   1.000
_cell.length_b   1.000
_cell.length_c   1.000
_cell.angle_alpha   90.00
_cell.angle_beta   90.00
_cell.angle_gamma   90.00
#
_symmetry.space_group_name_H-M   'P 1'
#
loop_
_entity.id
_entity.type
_entity.pdbx_description
1 polymer ?
#
loop_
_entity_poly.entity_id
_entity_poly.type
_entity_poly.pdbx_seq_one_letter_code
_entity_poly.pdbx_strand_id
1 'polypeptide(L)'
;MIDKRYLYQFLPFVLIVVVFVGSSIPVFLSTASGLRVDDGTTLGYKILCSDIPFGDEGGAKKPYVNVTVLMAQIEPTNLLVTTTSFVQGISAELVNATSGQVSLKDLASQLSCVVPKLLNTVRLHIETTVLSISNNSPITNAPTTTTSFLNDGTVAWYPFDTYQAQIDMRTDTGDSSFDGVDNAEIDLNVIVVQHEDFEWNFYNARIERPSGSKKITLKLSVRRDFNVYTAFVFIGIWAVTFAIAYIGSMAVIWKRRAPDNPVIFISALFAVPAFRNTCPGSPPYGVLFDVICTYFAIAVICTSLVLVSIAYMRKPKPTLST
;
A
#
# COMPACT_ATOMS: atom_id res chain seq x y z
N MET A 1 24.89 44.19 -20.11
CA MET A 1 23.71 43.72 -20.86
C MET A 1 23.68 42.20 -20.79
N ILE A 2 22.72 41.61 -20.08
CA ILE A 2 22.53 40.15 -20.07
C ILE A 2 21.89 39.76 -21.41
N ASP A 3 22.53 38.84 -22.13
CA ASP A 3 22.07 38.40 -23.44
C ASP A 3 20.73 37.65 -23.29
N LYS A 4 19.68 38.12 -23.98
CA LYS A 4 18.31 37.61 -23.89
C LYS A 4 18.22 36.10 -24.20
N ARG A 5 19.22 35.55 -24.87
CA ARG A 5 19.34 34.12 -25.18
C ARG A 5 19.48 33.25 -23.93
N TYR A 6 20.18 33.72 -22.90
CA TYR A 6 20.28 32.99 -21.63
C TYR A 6 18.93 32.96 -20.89
N LEU A 7 18.15 34.04 -20.97
CA LEU A 7 16.83 34.11 -20.35
C LEU A 7 15.89 33.01 -20.90
N TYR A 8 15.89 32.80 -22.23
CA TYR A 8 15.10 31.74 -22.86
C TYR A 8 15.61 30.32 -22.56
N GLN A 9 16.90 30.15 -22.26
CA GLN A 9 17.45 28.85 -21.84
C GLN A 9 17.11 28.50 -20.38
N PHE A 10 17.05 29.50 -19.48
CA PHE A 10 16.71 29.28 -18.06
C PHE A 10 15.20 29.21 -17.81
N LEU A 11 14.38 29.82 -18.67
CA LEU A 11 12.93 29.84 -18.54
C LEU A 11 12.29 28.45 -18.33
N PRO A 12 12.63 27.38 -19.09
CA PRO A 12 12.08 26.05 -18.84
C PRO A 12 12.50 25.47 -17.48
N PHE A 13 13.72 25.72 -17.02
CA PHE A 13 14.17 25.27 -15.70
C PHE A 13 13.43 25.99 -14.57
N VAL A 14 13.26 27.31 -14.68
CA VAL A 14 12.51 28.11 -13.70
C VAL A 14 11.04 27.70 -13.69
N LEU A 15 10.44 27.45 -14.87
CA LEU A 15 9.07 26.96 -14.97
C LEU A 15 8.92 25.59 -14.28
N ILE A 16 9.84 24.66 -14.52
CA ILE A 16 9.83 23.34 -13.87
C ILE A 16 9.98 23.48 -12.36
N VAL A 17 10.89 24.33 -11.87
CA VAL A 17 11.09 24.55 -10.42
C VAL A 17 9.85 25.18 -9.78
N VAL A 18 9.22 26.17 -10.42
CA VAL A 18 8.02 26.83 -9.89
C VAL A 18 6.83 25.87 -9.88
N VAL A 19 6.64 25.08 -10.95
CA VAL A 19 5.60 24.05 -10.98
C VAL A 19 5.87 22.96 -9.94
N PHE A 20 7.14 22.55 -9.78
CA PHE A 20 7.55 21.56 -8.78
C PHE A 20 7.23 22.05 -7.37
N VAL A 21 7.81 23.18 -6.97
CA VAL A 21 7.66 23.75 -5.62
C VAL A 21 6.19 24.13 -5.37
N GLY A 22 5.52 24.69 -6.38
CA GLY A 22 4.14 25.14 -6.28
C GLY A 22 3.10 24.01 -6.23
N SER A 23 3.37 22.83 -6.82
CA SER A 23 2.45 21.69 -6.75
C SER A 23 2.78 20.71 -5.63
N SER A 24 4.06 20.49 -5.33
CA SER A 24 4.47 19.52 -4.31
C SER A 24 4.23 20.03 -2.88
N ILE A 25 4.57 21.29 -2.58
CA ILE A 25 4.43 21.84 -1.23
C ILE A 25 2.98 21.80 -0.73
N PRO A 26 1.96 22.23 -1.50
CA PRO A 26 0.58 22.14 -1.06
C PRO A 26 0.09 20.71 -0.84
N VAL A 27 0.55 19.75 -1.66
CA VAL A 27 0.20 18.34 -1.48
C VAL A 27 0.80 17.81 -0.18
N PHE A 28 2.11 17.99 0.05
CA PHE A 28 2.75 17.59 1.30
C PHE A 28 2.18 18.31 2.53
N LEU A 29 1.88 19.60 2.43
CA LEU A 29 1.27 20.37 3.51
C LEU A 29 -0.18 19.94 3.76
N SER A 30 -0.96 19.60 2.74
CA SER A 30 -2.34 19.13 2.91
C SER A 30 -2.36 17.79 3.65
N THR A 31 -1.46 16.87 3.30
CA THR A 31 -1.30 15.58 3.98
C THR A 31 -0.77 15.76 5.39
N ALA A 32 0.21 16.64 5.61
CA ALA A 32 0.70 16.98 6.95
C ALA A 32 -0.35 17.71 7.81
N SER A 33 -1.25 18.48 7.19
CA SER A 33 -2.35 19.15 7.89
C SER A 33 -3.50 18.19 8.24
N GLY A 34 -3.57 17.03 7.58
CA GLY A 34 -4.45 15.92 7.97
C GLY A 34 -4.04 15.26 9.30
N LEU A 35 -2.82 15.55 9.79
CA LEU A 35 -2.32 15.11 11.11
C LEU A 35 -2.90 15.94 12.28
N ARG A 36 -3.93 16.77 12.03
CA ARG A 36 -4.52 17.61 13.05
C ARG A 36 -5.41 16.77 13.95
N VAL A 37 -4.95 16.64 15.19
CA VAL A 37 -5.55 15.95 16.32
C VAL A 37 -6.92 16.56 16.64
N ASP A 38 -7.99 16.03 16.06
CA ASP A 38 -9.34 16.36 16.54
C ASP A 38 -10.12 15.14 17.07
N ASP A 39 -9.70 13.89 16.85
CA ASP A 39 -10.47 12.70 17.29
C ASP A 39 -9.63 11.57 17.95
N GLY A 40 -8.75 11.90 18.90
CA GLY A 40 -8.20 10.90 19.83
C GLY A 40 -7.32 9.79 19.23
N THR A 41 -6.72 10.02 18.05
CA THR A 41 -5.79 9.09 17.41
C THR A 41 -4.49 8.98 18.19
N THR A 42 -4.12 7.76 18.56
CA THR A 42 -2.78 7.39 19.01
C THR A 42 -1.78 7.70 17.89
N LEU A 43 -0.67 8.37 18.23
CA LEU A 43 0.34 8.89 17.30
C LEU A 43 0.66 7.92 16.13
N GLY A 44 0.35 8.33 14.90
CA GLY A 44 0.76 7.65 13.64
C GLY A 44 -0.20 6.61 13.08
N TYR A 45 -1.36 6.36 13.72
CA TYR A 45 -2.36 5.40 13.25
C TYR A 45 -3.74 6.03 13.08
N LYS A 46 -4.39 5.68 11.97
CA LYS A 46 -5.79 6.00 11.69
C LYS A 46 -6.65 4.79 12.02
N ILE A 47 -7.63 4.95 12.91
CA ILE A 47 -8.64 3.92 13.18
C ILE A 47 -9.59 3.89 11.99
N LEU A 48 -9.68 2.75 11.30
CA LEU A 48 -10.55 2.57 10.14
C LEU A 48 -11.97 2.21 10.55
N CYS A 49 -12.09 1.26 11.48
CA CYS A 49 -13.34 0.85 12.08
C CYS A 49 -13.06 0.16 13.42
N SER A 50 -14.03 0.23 14.32
CA SER A 50 -13.96 -0.40 15.64
C SER A 50 -15.31 -1.02 15.96
N ASP A 51 -15.30 -2.27 16.40
CA ASP A 51 -16.46 -3.03 16.85
C ASP A 51 -16.14 -3.61 18.22
N ILE A 52 -16.55 -2.90 19.27
CA ILE A 52 -16.33 -3.28 20.68
C ILE A 52 -17.67 -3.34 21.43
N PRO A 53 -18.61 -4.21 21.02
CA PRO A 53 -19.91 -4.31 21.69
C PRO A 53 -19.80 -5.00 23.06
N PHE A 54 -18.68 -5.66 23.36
CA PHE A 54 -18.44 -6.39 24.60
C PHE A 54 -17.34 -5.69 25.44
N GLY A 55 -17.60 -4.50 25.98
CA GLY A 55 -16.68 -3.79 26.91
C GLY A 55 -16.85 -4.21 28.38
N ASP A 56 -16.11 -3.73 29.38
CA ASP A 56 -16.22 -4.21 30.78
C ASP A 56 -17.24 -3.47 31.69
N GLU A 57 -18.03 -2.53 31.17
CA GLU A 57 -18.80 -1.57 32.00
C GLU A 57 -20.06 -2.09 32.74
N GLY A 58 -20.11 -3.36 33.13
CA GLY A 58 -21.08 -3.82 34.14
C GLY A 58 -21.85 -5.08 33.77
N GLY A 59 -21.62 -6.14 34.55
CA GLY A 59 -22.50 -7.30 34.70
C GLY A 59 -22.38 -8.34 33.59
N ALA A 60 -21.74 -9.47 33.93
CA ALA A 60 -21.68 -10.75 33.21
C ALA A 60 -21.75 -10.65 31.69
N LYS A 61 -20.60 -10.36 31.08
CA LYS A 61 -20.44 -10.27 29.63
C LYS A 61 -19.78 -11.54 29.13
N LYS A 62 -20.54 -12.24 28.26
CA LYS A 62 -20.15 -13.42 27.49
C LYS A 62 -18.66 -13.43 27.15
N PRO A 63 -18.00 -14.60 27.09
CA PRO A 63 -16.58 -14.69 26.82
C PRO A 63 -16.24 -14.00 25.50
N TYR A 64 -15.26 -13.08 25.54
CA TYR A 64 -14.82 -12.31 24.37
C TYR A 64 -13.29 -12.16 24.30
N VAL A 65 -12.78 -11.85 23.10
CA VAL A 65 -11.36 -11.57 22.84
C VAL A 65 -11.20 -10.23 22.14
N ASN A 66 -10.26 -9.42 22.62
CA ASN A 66 -9.91 -8.12 22.02
C ASN A 66 -8.75 -8.31 21.02
N VAL A 67 -9.03 -8.06 19.75
CA VAL A 67 -8.06 -8.17 18.66
C VAL A 67 -7.87 -6.79 18.03
N THR A 68 -6.61 -6.41 17.82
CA THR A 68 -6.29 -5.29 16.95
C THR A 68 -5.66 -5.80 15.67
N VAL A 69 -6.19 -5.33 14.55
CA VAL A 69 -5.73 -5.67 13.20
C VAL A 69 -5.10 -4.42 12.59
N LEU A 70 -3.80 -4.51 12.33
CA LEU A 70 -3.03 -3.50 11.62
C LEU A 70 -2.95 -3.86 10.14
N MET A 71 -3.41 -2.96 9.28
CA MET A 71 -3.19 -3.06 7.84
C MET A 71 -1.71 -2.78 7.54
N ALA A 72 -0.98 -3.75 6.97
CA ALA A 72 0.47 -3.68 6.84
C ALA A 72 0.96 -3.38 5.43
N GLN A 73 0.57 -4.20 4.44
CA GLN A 73 1.06 -4.05 3.06
C GLN A 73 0.04 -4.57 2.05
N ILE A 74 0.08 -4.04 0.83
CA ILE A 74 -0.69 -4.55 -0.31
C ILE A 74 0.28 -4.97 -1.42
N GLU A 75 0.03 -6.13 -1.99
CA GLU A 75 0.73 -6.65 -3.15
C GLU A 75 -0.26 -6.85 -4.31
N PRO A 76 -0.48 -5.81 -5.15
CA PRO A 76 -1.51 -5.83 -6.18
C PRO A 76 -1.25 -6.87 -7.26
N THR A 77 0.01 -7.19 -7.54
CA THR A 77 0.40 -8.18 -8.54
C THR A 77 -0.11 -9.58 -8.21
N ASN A 78 -0.13 -9.92 -6.91
CA ASN A 78 -0.62 -11.21 -6.42
C ASN A 78 -2.05 -11.12 -5.87
N LEU A 79 -2.68 -9.94 -5.93
CA LEU A 79 -3.97 -9.65 -5.32
C LEU A 79 -4.01 -10.00 -3.82
N LEU A 80 -2.97 -9.62 -3.08
CA LEU A 80 -2.84 -9.91 -1.66
C LEU A 80 -2.85 -8.63 -0.81
N VAL A 81 -3.48 -8.72 0.35
CA VAL A 81 -3.33 -7.78 1.45
C VAL A 81 -2.75 -8.49 2.67
N THR A 82 -1.72 -7.91 3.23
CA THR A 82 -1.04 -8.39 4.43
C THR A 82 -1.54 -7.58 5.62
N THR A 83 -2.03 -8.28 6.64
CA THR A 83 -2.44 -7.68 7.91
C THR A 83 -1.66 -8.29 9.05
N THR A 84 -1.36 -7.48 10.06
CA THR A 84 -0.70 -7.91 11.29
C THR A 84 -1.70 -7.79 12.43
N SER A 85 -2.07 -8.91 13.02
CA SER A 85 -3.02 -8.98 14.13
C SER A 85 -2.30 -9.22 15.44
N PHE A 86 -2.83 -8.69 16.54
CA PHE A 86 -2.36 -9.00 17.88
C PHE A 86 -3.54 -8.98 18.86
N VAL A 87 -3.50 -9.90 19.83
CA VAL A 87 -4.51 -10.02 20.87
C VAL A 87 -4.10 -9.16 22.06
N GLN A 88 -4.87 -8.10 22.30
CA GLN A 88 -4.61 -7.12 23.37
C GLN A 88 -5.12 -7.57 24.73
N GLY A 89 -6.17 -8.40 24.75
CA GLY A 89 -6.81 -8.83 25.98
C GLY A 89 -7.85 -9.92 25.74
N ILE A 90 -8.18 -10.62 26.83
CA ILE A 90 -9.14 -11.73 26.87
C ILE A 90 -10.05 -11.47 28.07
N SER A 91 -11.35 -11.76 27.94
CA SER A 91 -12.31 -11.51 29.02
C SER A 91 -11.99 -12.30 30.29
N ALA A 92 -12.39 -11.75 31.44
CA ALA A 92 -12.20 -12.38 32.73
C ALA A 92 -13.00 -13.69 32.90
N GLU A 93 -13.98 -13.99 32.05
CA GLU A 93 -14.70 -15.28 32.08
C GLU A 93 -13.88 -16.43 31.48
N LEU A 94 -12.99 -16.14 30.52
CA LEU A 94 -12.07 -17.11 29.91
C LEU A 94 -10.84 -17.38 30.77
N VAL A 95 -10.56 -16.46 31.70
CA VAL A 95 -9.44 -16.49 32.62
C VAL A 95 -9.96 -16.90 33.99
N ASN A 96 -9.50 -18.01 34.56
CA ASN A 96 -9.92 -18.36 35.91
C ASN A 96 -9.35 -17.32 36.90
N ALA A 97 -10.19 -16.44 37.42
CA ALA A 97 -9.83 -15.47 38.47
C ALA A 97 -9.63 -16.15 39.85
N THR A 98 -9.70 -17.48 39.93
CA THR A 98 -9.65 -18.25 41.18
C THR A 98 -8.50 -19.26 41.20
N SER A 99 -7.33 -18.79 41.63
CA SER A 99 -6.43 -19.60 42.48
C SER A 99 -5.69 -18.67 43.43
N GLY A 100 -6.39 -18.23 44.46
CA GLY A 100 -5.79 -17.39 45.51
C GLY A 100 -6.80 -16.75 46.45
N GLN A 101 -7.73 -17.51 47.04
CA GLN A 101 -8.07 -17.18 48.43
C GLN A 101 -6.80 -17.45 49.24
N VAL A 102 -5.97 -16.42 49.34
CA VAL A 102 -4.79 -16.42 50.20
C VAL A 102 -5.33 -16.52 51.63
N SER A 103 -5.25 -17.71 52.21
CA SER A 103 -5.28 -17.85 53.66
C SER A 103 -4.19 -16.92 54.20
N LEU A 104 -4.56 -16.03 55.13
CA LEU A 104 -3.71 -14.98 55.73
C LEU A 104 -2.36 -15.47 56.31
N LYS A 105 -2.08 -16.78 56.28
CA LYS A 105 -0.80 -17.39 56.68
C LYS A 105 0.26 -17.47 55.58
N ASP A 106 -0.09 -17.32 54.29
CA ASP A 106 0.87 -17.38 53.17
C ASP A 106 1.33 -16.01 52.63
N LEU A 107 0.89 -14.92 53.26
CA LEU A 107 1.10 -13.55 52.76
C LEU A 107 2.55 -13.04 52.79
N ALA A 108 3.49 -13.80 53.37
CA ALA A 108 4.89 -13.39 53.49
C ALA A 108 5.83 -14.04 52.46
N SER A 109 5.39 -15.06 51.71
CA SER A 109 6.22 -15.74 50.69
C SER A 109 5.68 -15.61 49.24
N GLN A 110 4.48 -15.05 49.05
CA GLN A 110 3.81 -14.94 47.75
C GLN A 110 3.81 -13.52 47.15
N LEU A 111 4.98 -12.89 47.09
CA LEU A 111 5.23 -11.82 46.11
C LEU A 111 5.58 -12.38 44.71
N SER A 112 5.21 -13.64 44.43
CA SER A 112 5.21 -14.20 43.09
C SER A 112 3.88 -13.85 42.41
N CYS A 113 3.98 -12.93 41.45
CA CYS A 113 2.95 -12.56 40.49
C CYS A 113 2.02 -13.75 40.16
N VAL A 114 0.77 -13.69 40.62
CA VAL A 114 -0.26 -14.67 40.25
C VAL A 114 -0.57 -14.45 38.77
N VAL A 115 0.03 -15.30 37.92
CA VAL A 115 -0.24 -15.25 36.48
C VAL A 115 -1.62 -15.86 36.22
N PRO A 116 -2.58 -15.11 35.66
CA PRO A 116 -3.89 -15.64 35.31
C PRO A 116 -3.76 -16.84 34.36
N LYS A 117 -4.48 -17.93 34.65
CA LYS A 117 -4.55 -19.12 33.78
C LYS A 117 -5.84 -19.12 32.99
N LEU A 118 -5.73 -19.37 31.68
CA LEU A 118 -6.84 -19.64 30.78
C LEU A 118 -7.50 -20.97 31.16
N LEU A 119 -8.84 -21.01 31.13
CA LEU A 119 -9.61 -22.23 31.35
C LEU A 119 -9.47 -23.20 30.18
N ASN A 120 -9.54 -22.68 28.96
CA ASN A 120 -9.40 -23.43 27.70
C ASN A 120 -8.47 -22.67 26.75
N THR A 121 -7.79 -23.40 25.86
CA THR A 121 -7.05 -22.79 24.75
C THR A 121 -8.00 -21.97 23.87
N VAL A 122 -7.60 -20.75 23.51
CA VAL A 122 -8.36 -19.87 22.63
C VAL A 122 -7.69 -19.85 21.27
N ARG A 123 -8.46 -20.10 20.20
CA ARG A 123 -7.96 -20.06 18.83
C ARG A 123 -8.63 -18.95 18.06
N LEU A 124 -7.82 -18.04 17.53
CA LEU A 124 -8.24 -17.00 16.63
C LEU A 124 -7.90 -17.44 15.21
N HIS A 125 -8.92 -17.67 14.40
CA HIS A 125 -8.78 -17.93 12.98
C HIS A 125 -8.95 -16.60 12.24
N ILE A 126 -7.96 -16.23 11.46
CA ILE A 126 -7.99 -15.09 10.53
C ILE A 126 -7.68 -15.67 9.16
N GLU A 127 -8.70 -15.76 8.32
CA GLU A 127 -8.62 -16.47 7.04
C GLU A 127 -8.01 -17.87 7.20
N THR A 128 -6.79 -18.05 6.68
CA THR A 128 -6.04 -19.31 6.67
C THR A 128 -5.11 -19.47 7.87
N THR A 129 -4.88 -18.39 8.64
CA THR A 129 -3.93 -18.39 9.76
C THR A 129 -4.68 -18.64 11.07
N VAL A 130 -4.10 -19.49 11.92
CA VAL A 130 -4.64 -19.82 13.23
C VAL A 130 -3.66 -19.40 14.30
N LEU A 131 -4.10 -18.54 15.19
CA LEU A 131 -3.36 -18.11 16.37
C LEU A 131 -3.93 -18.82 17.60
N SER A 132 -3.14 -19.69 18.23
CA SER A 132 -3.54 -20.44 19.43
C SER A 132 -2.93 -19.84 20.69
N ILE A 133 -3.77 -19.36 21.60
CA ILE A 133 -3.36 -18.84 22.91
C ILE A 133 -3.65 -19.92 23.96
N SER A 134 -2.60 -20.43 24.58
CA SER A 134 -2.69 -21.45 25.64
C SER A 134 -1.87 -21.05 26.85
N ASN A 135 -2.11 -21.70 28.00
CA ASN A 135 -1.32 -21.47 29.22
C ASN A 135 0.17 -21.78 29.05
N ASN A 136 0.52 -22.70 28.16
CA ASN A 136 1.91 -23.12 27.93
C ASN A 136 2.65 -22.18 26.97
N SER A 137 1.91 -21.39 26.18
CA SER A 137 2.46 -20.39 25.26
C SER A 137 1.52 -19.18 25.18
N PRO A 138 1.58 -18.26 26.16
CA PRO A 138 0.78 -17.04 26.14
C PRO A 138 1.39 -16.07 25.13
N ILE A 139 0.95 -16.15 23.88
CA ILE A 139 1.34 -15.24 22.79
C ILE A 139 0.47 -13.97 22.73
N THR A 140 -0.09 -13.57 23.88
CA THR A 140 -0.79 -12.29 24.00
C THR A 140 0.16 -11.16 23.61
N ASN A 141 -0.30 -10.24 22.76
CA ASN A 141 0.49 -9.16 22.15
C ASN A 141 1.57 -9.57 21.13
N ALA A 142 1.73 -10.86 20.79
CA ALA A 142 2.64 -11.25 19.72
C ALA A 142 2.02 -10.89 18.34
N PRO A 143 2.75 -10.15 17.48
CA PRO A 143 2.25 -9.81 16.16
C PRO A 143 2.18 -11.06 15.29
N THR A 144 1.02 -11.30 14.68
CA THR A 144 0.79 -12.41 13.76
C THR A 144 0.38 -11.88 12.41
N THR A 145 1.23 -12.10 11.42
CA THR A 145 1.02 -11.65 10.05
C THR A 145 0.19 -12.67 9.28
N THR A 146 -0.86 -12.19 8.63
CA THR A 146 -1.78 -12.99 7.83
C THR A 146 -1.93 -12.35 6.46
N THR A 147 -2.12 -13.18 5.44
CA THR A 147 -2.36 -12.70 4.07
C THR A 147 -3.78 -13.07 3.68
N SER A 148 -4.48 -12.10 3.08
CA SER A 148 -5.86 -12.25 2.60
C SER A 148 -5.91 -11.82 1.14
N PHE A 149 -6.87 -12.35 0.39
CA PHE A 149 -7.03 -12.01 -1.01
C PHE A 149 -7.78 -10.68 -1.19
N LEU A 150 -7.41 -9.96 -2.24
CA LEU A 150 -8.19 -8.86 -2.79
C LEU A 150 -9.26 -9.48 -3.71
N ASN A 151 -10.53 -9.23 -3.40
CA ASN A 151 -11.66 -9.84 -4.09
C ASN A 151 -11.97 -9.17 -5.43
N ASP A 152 -11.72 -7.86 -5.52
CA ASP A 152 -12.03 -7.05 -6.69
C ASP A 152 -10.97 -5.96 -6.87
N GLY A 153 -10.88 -5.45 -8.09
CA GLY A 153 -9.89 -4.46 -8.52
C GLY A 153 -8.95 -4.98 -9.61
N THR A 154 -8.25 -4.06 -10.27
CA THR A 154 -7.27 -4.42 -11.28
C THR A 154 -6.09 -3.47 -11.31
N VAL A 155 -4.89 -4.06 -11.37
CA VAL A 155 -3.62 -3.34 -11.52
C VAL A 155 -3.53 -2.59 -12.85
N ALA A 156 -4.36 -2.92 -13.83
CA ALA A 156 -4.42 -2.24 -15.12
C ALA A 156 -4.72 -0.74 -14.98
N TRP A 157 -5.39 -0.30 -13.91
CA TRP A 157 -5.71 1.12 -13.67
C TRP A 157 -4.58 1.94 -13.04
N TYR A 158 -3.38 1.36 -12.84
CA TYR A 158 -2.25 2.09 -12.27
C TYR A 158 -1.99 3.42 -13.00
N PRO A 159 -1.83 4.55 -12.27
CA PRO A 159 -1.62 4.67 -10.82
C PRO A 159 -2.88 4.96 -9.99
N PHE A 160 -4.07 4.82 -10.56
CA PHE A 160 -5.35 5.12 -9.91
C PHE A 160 -6.12 3.85 -9.52
N ASP A 161 -5.38 2.78 -9.23
CA ASP A 161 -5.95 1.48 -8.93
C ASP A 161 -6.69 1.47 -7.59
N THR A 162 -7.78 0.72 -7.56
CA THR A 162 -8.64 0.52 -6.40
C THR A 162 -8.95 -0.96 -6.27
N TYR A 163 -9.03 -1.44 -5.03
CA TYR A 163 -9.27 -2.82 -4.68
C TYR A 163 -10.29 -2.94 -3.56
N GLN A 164 -10.91 -4.10 -3.46
CA GLN A 164 -11.75 -4.46 -2.32
C GLN A 164 -11.15 -5.70 -1.65
N ALA A 165 -11.12 -5.69 -0.32
CA ALA A 165 -10.68 -6.84 0.46
C ALA A 165 -11.79 -7.24 1.43
N GLN A 166 -11.88 -8.55 1.67
CA GLN A 166 -12.70 -9.12 2.71
C GLN A 166 -11.80 -10.00 3.58
N ILE A 167 -11.91 -9.84 4.89
CA ILE A 167 -11.15 -10.61 5.87
C ILE A 167 -12.14 -11.20 6.87
N ASP A 168 -12.16 -12.52 6.90
CA ASP A 168 -13.01 -13.30 7.78
C ASP A 168 -12.24 -13.71 9.05
N MET A 169 -12.83 -13.44 10.20
CA MET A 169 -12.28 -13.72 11.52
C MET A 169 -13.29 -14.52 12.37
N ARG A 170 -12.80 -15.50 13.12
CA ARG A 170 -13.59 -16.23 14.13
C ARG A 170 -12.72 -16.68 15.29
N THR A 171 -13.33 -16.87 16.46
CA THR A 171 -12.64 -17.41 17.64
C THR A 171 -13.38 -18.58 18.23
N ASP A 172 -12.62 -19.61 18.60
CA ASP A 172 -13.13 -20.85 19.16
C ASP A 172 -12.33 -21.25 20.41
N THR A 173 -12.98 -21.82 21.42
CA THR A 173 -12.28 -22.48 22.55
C THR A 173 -11.93 -23.92 22.22
N GLY A 174 -10.81 -24.45 22.73
CA GLY A 174 -10.44 -25.87 22.67
C GLY A 174 -9.13 -26.14 21.92
N ASP A 175 -8.64 -27.38 21.93
CA ASP A 175 -7.35 -27.78 21.34
C ASP A 175 -7.46 -28.38 19.92
N SER A 176 -8.58 -29.00 19.52
CA SER A 176 -8.84 -29.39 18.13
C SER A 176 -10.33 -29.58 17.81
N SER A 177 -10.75 -29.39 16.55
CA SER A 177 -12.06 -29.84 16.07
C SER A 177 -12.13 -31.36 15.87
N PHE A 178 -11.02 -32.07 16.13
CA PHE A 178 -10.83 -33.48 15.86
C PHE A 178 -10.74 -34.36 17.12
N ASP A 179 -10.52 -33.78 18.31
CA ASP A 179 -10.44 -34.51 19.60
C ASP A 179 -11.79 -34.74 20.28
N GLY A 180 -12.91 -34.38 19.64
CA GLY A 180 -14.23 -34.55 20.24
C GLY A 180 -14.50 -33.66 21.47
N VAL A 181 -13.68 -32.63 21.68
CA VAL A 181 -13.94 -31.57 22.66
C VAL A 181 -14.86 -30.54 22.01
N ASP A 182 -15.98 -30.22 22.67
CA ASP A 182 -16.92 -29.20 22.21
C ASP A 182 -16.20 -27.84 22.11
N ASN A 183 -15.96 -27.38 20.89
CA ASN A 183 -15.44 -26.04 20.66
C ASN A 183 -16.60 -25.04 20.73
N ALA A 184 -16.58 -24.15 21.72
CA ALA A 184 -17.55 -23.06 21.80
C ALA A 184 -17.03 -21.85 21.02
N GLU A 185 -17.86 -21.31 20.14
CA GLU A 185 -17.57 -20.03 19.48
C GLU A 185 -17.54 -18.91 20.54
N ILE A 186 -16.50 -18.09 20.49
CA ILE A 186 -16.27 -16.96 21.40
C ILE A 186 -16.61 -15.67 20.66
N ASP A 187 -17.06 -14.66 21.39
CA ASP A 187 -17.31 -13.35 20.81
C ASP A 187 -16.01 -12.57 20.56
N LEU A 188 -16.00 -11.68 19.56
CA LEU A 188 -14.83 -10.90 19.17
C LEU A 188 -15.10 -9.40 19.30
N ASN A 189 -14.11 -8.69 19.84
CA ASN A 189 -13.99 -7.24 19.71
C ASN A 189 -12.81 -6.96 18.78
N VAL A 190 -13.05 -6.17 17.73
CA VAL A 190 -12.03 -5.92 16.70
C VAL A 190 -11.85 -4.42 16.52
N ILE A 191 -10.60 -3.99 16.61
CA ILE A 191 -10.18 -2.63 16.23
C ILE A 191 -9.29 -2.75 15.01
N VAL A 192 -9.66 -2.08 13.94
CA VAL A 192 -8.89 -2.06 12.70
C VAL A 192 -8.19 -0.72 12.59
N VAL A 193 -6.87 -0.77 12.49
CA VAL A 193 -6.01 0.39 12.37
C VAL A 193 -5.18 0.30 11.11
N GLN A 194 -4.88 1.46 10.55
CA GLN A 194 -3.93 1.61 9.46
C GLN A 194 -2.82 2.56 9.93
N HIS A 195 -1.58 2.27 9.56
CA HIS A 195 -0.50 3.25 9.65
C HIS A 195 -0.74 4.35 8.62
N GLU A 196 -0.50 5.61 8.99
CA GLU A 196 -0.48 6.70 8.00
C GLU A 196 0.68 6.45 7.03
N ASP A 197 0.37 5.82 5.89
CA ASP A 197 1.30 5.49 4.83
C ASP A 197 1.00 6.36 3.61
N PHE A 198 2.02 6.65 2.82
CA PHE A 198 1.93 7.55 1.66
C PHE A 198 1.51 6.84 0.37
N GLU A 199 1.50 5.50 0.35
CA GLU A 199 1.19 4.73 -0.87
C GLU A 199 -0.26 4.25 -0.95
N TRP A 200 -0.85 3.81 0.17
CA TRP A 200 -2.16 3.16 0.19
C TRP A 200 -3.11 3.80 1.20
N ASN A 201 -4.34 4.02 0.79
CA ASN A 201 -5.40 4.57 1.62
C ASN A 201 -6.54 3.56 1.76
N PHE A 202 -6.82 3.14 2.99
CA PHE A 202 -7.93 2.27 3.30
C PHE A 202 -9.13 3.13 3.72
N TYR A 203 -10.29 2.84 3.14
CA TYR A 203 -11.52 3.58 3.36
C TYR A 203 -12.73 2.64 3.29
N ASN A 204 -13.88 3.14 3.73
CA ASN A 204 -15.13 2.37 3.79
C ASN A 204 -14.99 1.04 4.55
N ALA A 205 -14.14 0.97 5.56
CA ALA A 205 -13.99 -0.21 6.39
C ALA A 205 -15.29 -0.45 7.20
N ARG A 206 -15.85 -1.64 7.05
CA ARG A 206 -17.10 -2.06 7.71
C ARG A 206 -16.93 -3.45 8.28
N ILE A 207 -17.43 -3.61 9.50
CA ILE A 207 -17.46 -4.90 10.19
C ILE A 207 -18.90 -5.42 10.10
N GLU A 208 -19.07 -6.57 9.47
CA GLU A 208 -20.36 -7.26 9.34
C GLU A 208 -20.37 -8.51 10.22
N ARG A 209 -21.44 -8.69 11.00
CA ARG A 209 -21.71 -9.91 11.76
C ARG A 209 -22.90 -10.64 11.14
N PRO A 210 -22.71 -11.80 10.50
CA PRO A 210 -23.82 -12.59 10.00
C PRO A 210 -24.71 -13.05 11.15
N SER A 211 -26.03 -12.89 10.99
CA SER A 211 -27.01 -13.28 12.01
C SER A 211 -26.92 -14.79 12.28
N GLY A 212 -26.69 -15.17 13.53
CA GLY A 212 -26.61 -16.58 13.95
C GLY A 212 -25.21 -17.20 13.95
N SER A 213 -24.15 -16.46 13.59
CA SER A 213 -22.75 -16.90 13.74
C SER A 213 -21.94 -15.88 14.53
N LYS A 214 -20.94 -16.31 15.31
CA LYS A 214 -19.98 -15.38 15.94
C LYS A 214 -18.80 -15.00 15.03
N LYS A 215 -18.90 -15.35 13.75
CA LYS A 215 -17.95 -14.93 12.72
C LYS A 215 -18.06 -13.43 12.47
N ILE A 216 -16.92 -12.79 12.29
CA ILE A 216 -16.82 -11.39 11.89
C ILE A 216 -16.22 -11.31 10.49
N THR A 217 -16.88 -10.56 9.61
CA THR A 217 -16.38 -10.28 8.26
C THR A 217 -16.04 -8.80 8.16
N LEU A 218 -14.76 -8.49 7.96
CA LEU A 218 -14.26 -7.15 7.70
C LEU A 218 -14.24 -6.91 6.19
N LYS A 219 -15.03 -5.96 5.71
CA LYS A 219 -14.98 -5.47 4.33
C LYS A 219 -14.30 -4.12 4.30
N LEU A 220 -13.35 -3.93 3.40
CA LEU A 220 -12.65 -2.67 3.24
C LEU A 220 -12.37 -2.39 1.76
N SER A 221 -12.29 -1.11 1.43
CA SER A 221 -11.85 -0.65 0.12
C SER A 221 -10.47 -0.03 0.25
N VAL A 222 -9.61 -0.31 -0.71
CA VAL A 222 -8.27 0.25 -0.76
C VAL A 222 -8.09 1.01 -2.06
N ARG A 223 -7.44 2.16 -1.97
CA ARG A 223 -7.06 2.98 -3.12
C ARG A 223 -5.60 3.34 -3.01
N ARG A 224 -4.89 3.35 -4.14
CA ARG A 224 -3.54 3.89 -4.20
C ARG A 224 -3.60 5.42 -4.17
N ASP A 225 -2.82 6.02 -3.28
CA ASP A 225 -2.66 7.47 -3.24
C ASP A 225 -1.74 7.93 -4.36
N PHE A 226 -2.09 9.06 -4.98
CA PHE A 226 -1.37 9.54 -6.14
C PHE A 226 0.00 10.10 -5.73
N ASN A 227 1.06 9.39 -6.11
CA ASN A 227 2.43 9.81 -5.82
C ASN A 227 2.90 10.87 -6.84
N VAL A 228 3.35 12.02 -6.36
CA VAL A 228 3.93 13.11 -7.18
C VAL A 228 5.09 12.60 -8.03
N TYR A 229 5.86 11.63 -7.53
CA TYR A 229 6.94 11.00 -8.29
C TYR A 229 6.45 10.34 -9.59
N THR A 230 5.29 9.68 -9.57
CA THR A 230 4.70 9.08 -10.79
C THR A 230 4.35 10.15 -11.83
N ALA A 231 3.90 11.33 -11.39
CA ALA A 231 3.68 12.48 -12.27
C ALA A 231 4.99 12.95 -12.92
N PHE A 232 6.10 12.97 -12.18
CA PHE A 232 7.40 13.33 -12.75
C PHE A 232 7.90 12.33 -13.77
N VAL A 233 7.72 11.03 -13.52
CA VAL A 233 8.06 10.00 -14.51
C VAL A 233 7.24 10.22 -15.78
N PHE A 234 5.93 10.46 -15.64
CA PHE A 234 5.04 10.76 -16.77
C PHE A 234 5.53 11.98 -17.59
N ILE A 235 5.77 13.11 -16.92
CA ILE A 235 6.25 14.33 -17.56
C ILE A 235 7.63 14.13 -18.19
N GLY A 236 8.53 13.41 -17.53
CA GLY A 236 9.88 13.15 -18.03
C GLY A 236 9.88 12.31 -19.30
N ILE A 237 9.06 11.25 -19.38
CA ILE A 237 8.89 10.46 -20.60
C ILE A 237 8.33 11.32 -21.74
N TRP A 238 7.31 12.14 -21.47
CA TRP A 238 6.76 13.06 -22.48
C TRP A 238 7.76 14.13 -22.93
N ALA A 239 8.56 14.68 -22.02
CA ALA A 239 9.59 15.65 -22.35
C ALA A 239 10.65 15.06 -23.31
N VAL A 240 11.11 13.83 -23.03
CA VAL A 240 12.02 13.10 -23.93
C VAL A 240 11.35 12.83 -25.28
N THR A 241 10.08 12.41 -25.26
CA THR A 241 9.30 12.13 -26.48
C THR A 241 9.19 13.37 -27.37
N PHE A 242 8.82 14.52 -26.81
CA PHE A 242 8.72 15.78 -27.56
C PHE A 242 10.09 16.26 -28.06
N ALA A 243 11.14 16.12 -27.26
CA ALA A 243 12.50 16.48 -27.68
C ALA A 243 12.93 15.65 -28.90
N ILE A 244 12.73 14.33 -28.86
CA ILE A 244 13.06 13.42 -29.96
C ILE A 244 12.19 13.69 -31.19
N ALA A 245 10.88 13.88 -31.00
CA ALA A 245 9.96 14.21 -32.08
C ALA A 245 10.36 15.53 -32.77
N TYR A 246 10.75 16.54 -31.99
CA TYR A 246 11.20 17.83 -32.52
C TYR A 246 12.50 17.70 -33.32
N ILE A 247 13.51 16.98 -32.79
CA ILE A 247 14.77 16.73 -33.49
C ILE A 247 14.52 15.96 -34.79
N GLY A 248 13.71 14.90 -34.74
CA GLY A 248 13.33 14.10 -35.91
C GLY A 248 12.59 14.94 -36.96
N SER A 249 11.62 15.74 -36.54
CA SER A 249 10.84 16.63 -37.43
C SER A 249 11.71 17.69 -38.09
N MET A 250 12.64 18.31 -37.34
CA MET A 250 13.58 19.30 -37.87
C MET A 250 14.52 18.70 -38.92
N ALA A 251 14.97 17.46 -38.73
CA ALA A 251 15.81 16.76 -39.68
C ALA A 251 15.06 16.38 -40.97
N VAL A 252 13.82 15.92 -40.86
CA VAL A 252 13.06 15.35 -41.99
C VAL A 252 12.28 16.42 -42.75
N ILE A 253 11.50 17.25 -42.05
CA ILE A 253 10.57 18.22 -42.67
C ILE A 253 11.33 19.49 -43.08
N TRP A 254 12.09 20.06 -42.14
CA TRP A 254 12.81 21.32 -42.38
C TRP A 254 14.14 21.13 -43.12
N LYS A 255 14.51 19.88 -43.44
CA LYS A 255 15.80 19.51 -44.07
C LYS A 255 17.01 20.16 -43.39
N ARG A 256 16.89 20.49 -42.09
CA ARG A 256 18.03 20.97 -41.30
C ARG A 256 19.02 19.84 -41.14
N ARG A 257 20.26 20.18 -40.78
CA ARG A 257 21.32 19.19 -40.55
C ARG A 257 20.80 18.11 -39.61
N ALA A 258 20.54 16.93 -40.18
CA ALA A 258 20.20 15.75 -39.41
C ALA A 258 21.26 15.52 -38.32
N PRO A 259 20.89 14.99 -37.14
CA PRO A 259 21.83 14.64 -36.10
C PRO A 259 23.00 13.85 -36.70
N ASP A 260 24.23 14.22 -36.34
CA ASP A 260 25.43 13.62 -36.92
C ASP A 260 25.51 12.11 -36.63
N ASN A 261 24.76 11.63 -35.63
CA ASN A 261 24.68 10.23 -35.26
C ASN A 261 23.25 9.81 -34.83
N PRO A 262 22.66 8.73 -35.40
CA PRO A 262 21.36 8.20 -34.97
C PRO A 262 21.33 7.63 -33.55
N VAL A 263 22.49 7.49 -32.89
CA VAL A 263 22.62 7.00 -31.51
C VAL A 263 21.69 7.73 -30.53
N ILE A 264 21.39 9.02 -30.73
CA ILE A 264 20.50 9.77 -29.83
C ILE A 264 19.10 9.14 -29.74
N PHE A 265 18.56 8.66 -30.87
CA PHE A 265 17.26 8.00 -30.91
C PHE A 265 17.29 6.61 -30.27
N ILE A 266 18.39 5.88 -30.47
CA ILE A 266 18.61 4.56 -29.85
C ILE A 266 18.73 4.70 -28.33
N SER A 267 19.50 5.68 -27.85
CA SER A 267 19.62 5.98 -26.43
C SER A 267 18.27 6.32 -25.80
N ALA A 268 17.43 7.11 -26.48
CA ALA A 268 16.09 7.42 -26.01
C ALA A 268 15.19 6.17 -25.94
N LEU A 269 15.33 5.25 -26.89
CA LEU A 269 14.56 3.99 -26.91
C LEU A 269 14.84 3.11 -25.70
N PHE A 270 16.07 3.11 -25.19
CA PHE A 270 16.45 2.38 -23.96
C PHE A 270 16.19 3.18 -22.68
N ALA A 271 16.24 4.51 -22.75
CA ALA A 271 16.01 5.37 -21.59
C ALA A 271 14.54 5.33 -21.12
N VAL A 272 13.57 5.32 -22.04
CA VAL A 272 12.14 5.35 -21.69
C VAL A 272 11.71 4.16 -20.83
N PRO A 273 12.01 2.89 -21.19
CA PRO A 273 11.69 1.74 -20.34
C PRO A 273 12.42 1.78 -18.99
N ALA A 274 13.69 2.20 -18.98
CA ALA A 274 14.46 2.33 -17.74
C ALA A 274 13.83 3.33 -16.77
N PHE A 275 13.38 4.49 -17.28
CA PHE A 275 12.72 5.52 -16.48
C PHE A 275 11.32 5.10 -16.05
N ARG A 276 10.58 4.39 -16.89
CA ARG A 276 9.29 3.78 -16.51
C ARG A 276 9.46 2.79 -15.35
N ASN A 277 10.53 2.01 -15.32
CA ASN A 277 10.76 1.00 -14.27
C ASN A 277 11.11 1.59 -12.91
N THR A 278 11.29 2.90 -12.80
CA THR A 278 11.44 3.56 -11.50
C THR A 278 10.09 3.91 -10.88
N CYS A 279 8.97 3.69 -11.58
CA CYS A 279 7.63 3.91 -11.05
C CYS A 279 7.40 3.16 -9.72
N PRO A 280 6.78 3.80 -8.70
CA PRO A 280 6.52 3.19 -7.40
C PRO A 280 5.70 1.91 -7.53
N GLY A 281 6.09 0.89 -6.79
CA GLY A 281 5.46 -0.43 -6.81
C GLY A 281 5.75 -1.26 -8.06
N SER A 282 6.61 -0.79 -8.97
CA SER A 282 7.06 -1.51 -10.18
C SER A 282 5.92 -2.27 -10.88
N PRO A 283 4.87 -1.58 -11.34
CA PRO A 283 3.68 -2.25 -11.87
C PRO A 283 4.04 -3.14 -13.07
N PRO A 284 3.31 -4.24 -13.31
CA PRO A 284 3.51 -5.06 -14.50
C PRO A 284 3.33 -4.23 -15.78
N TYR A 285 3.90 -4.68 -16.89
CA TYR A 285 3.70 -3.99 -18.18
C TYR A 285 2.25 -4.14 -18.66
N GLY A 286 1.75 -3.10 -19.34
CA GLY A 286 0.41 -3.10 -19.93
C GLY A 286 -0.65 -2.39 -19.09
N VAL A 287 -0.22 -1.62 -18.09
CA VAL A 287 -1.10 -0.75 -17.30
C VAL A 287 -1.46 0.53 -18.06
N LEU A 288 -2.49 1.24 -17.59
CA LEU A 288 -2.98 2.50 -18.15
C LEU A 288 -1.85 3.52 -18.38
N PHE A 289 -0.95 3.65 -17.41
CA PHE A 289 0.25 4.48 -17.53
C PHE A 289 1.08 4.15 -18.78
N ASP A 290 1.31 2.87 -19.06
CA ASP A 290 2.09 2.44 -20.22
C ASP A 290 1.37 2.74 -21.53
N VAL A 291 0.06 2.48 -21.56
CA VAL A 291 -0.78 2.70 -22.74
C VAL A 291 -0.81 4.18 -23.12
N ILE A 292 -0.90 5.08 -22.14
CA ILE A 292 -1.01 6.54 -22.39
C ILE A 292 0.37 7.19 -22.62
N CYS A 293 1.42 6.69 -21.98
CA CYS A 293 2.73 7.34 -21.98
C CYS A 293 3.81 6.52 -22.69
N THR A 294 4.16 5.35 -22.12
CA THR A 294 5.33 4.58 -22.53
C THR A 294 5.25 4.06 -23.96
N TYR A 295 4.11 3.47 -24.36
CA TYR A 295 3.95 2.90 -25.70
C TYR A 295 3.89 3.98 -26.78
N PHE A 296 3.23 5.11 -26.50
CA PHE A 296 3.25 6.27 -27.41
C PHE A 296 4.65 6.83 -27.57
N ALA A 297 5.40 6.98 -26.48
CA ALA A 297 6.78 7.45 -26.51
C ALA A 297 7.67 6.56 -27.39
N ILE A 298 7.62 5.25 -27.19
CA ILE A 298 8.37 4.27 -27.99
C ILE A 298 7.98 4.36 -29.47
N ALA A 299 6.69 4.43 -29.79
CA ALA A 299 6.23 4.54 -31.17
C ALA A 299 6.77 5.81 -31.89
N VAL A 300 6.74 6.96 -31.20
CA VAL A 300 7.26 8.23 -31.72
C VAL A 300 8.78 8.18 -31.92
N ILE A 301 9.51 7.60 -30.96
CA ILE A 301 10.97 7.46 -31.04
C ILE A 301 11.34 6.53 -32.21
N CYS A 302 10.70 5.37 -32.34
CA CYS A 302 10.91 4.44 -33.44
C CYS A 302 10.61 5.06 -34.81
N THR A 303 9.50 5.78 -34.92
CA THR A 303 9.13 6.46 -36.18
C THR A 303 10.16 7.52 -36.54
N SER A 304 10.60 8.34 -35.57
CA SER A 304 11.63 9.36 -35.78
C SER A 304 12.98 8.75 -36.17
N LEU A 305 13.37 7.63 -35.54
CA LEU A 305 14.59 6.89 -35.87
C LEU A 305 14.57 6.41 -37.33
N VAL A 306 13.48 5.80 -37.77
CA VAL A 306 13.34 5.28 -39.14
C VAL A 306 13.39 6.43 -40.15
N LEU A 307 12.62 7.50 -39.92
CA LEU A 307 12.56 8.64 -40.83
C LEU A 307 13.92 9.35 -40.96
N VAL A 308 14.62 9.57 -39.86
CA VAL A 308 15.95 10.19 -39.86
C VAL A 308 16.98 9.28 -40.53
N SER A 309 16.90 7.96 -40.32
CA SER A 309 17.81 7.01 -40.98
C SER A 309 17.63 7.02 -42.50
N ILE A 310 16.39 7.06 -42.99
CA ILE A 310 16.09 7.20 -44.42
C ILE A 310 16.62 8.55 -44.95
N ALA A 311 16.37 9.65 -44.23
CA ALA A 311 16.85 10.98 -44.62
C ALA A 311 18.38 11.05 -44.66
N TYR A 312 19.06 10.34 -43.76
CA TYR A 312 20.52 10.25 -43.72
C TYR A 312 21.07 9.52 -44.94
N MET A 313 20.50 8.37 -45.31
CA MET A 313 20.92 7.58 -46.48
C MET A 313 20.70 8.30 -47.81
N ARG A 314 19.74 9.23 -47.88
CA ARG A 314 19.46 10.03 -49.08
C ARG A 314 20.43 11.20 -49.30
N LYS A 315 21.35 11.50 -48.37
CA LYS A 315 22.31 12.60 -48.56
C LYS A 315 23.37 12.21 -49.60
N PRO A 316 23.57 13.01 -50.67
CA PRO A 316 24.63 12.78 -51.64
C PRO A 316 26.01 12.92 -50.95
N LYS A 317 26.97 12.08 -51.35
CA LYS A 317 28.35 12.13 -50.84
C LYS A 317 28.90 13.55 -51.02
N PRO A 318 29.62 14.11 -50.02
CA PRO A 318 30.28 15.40 -50.20
C PRO A 318 31.26 15.27 -51.37
N THR A 319 31.02 16.05 -52.43
CA THR A 319 31.97 16.22 -53.52
C THR A 319 33.22 16.86 -52.93
N LEU A 320 34.32 16.09 -52.90
CA LEU A 320 35.65 16.60 -52.60
C LEU A 320 35.96 17.73 -53.60
N SER A 321 35.88 18.98 -53.16
CA SER A 321 36.45 20.11 -53.90
C SER A 321 37.96 20.03 -53.75
N THR A 322 38.61 19.42 -54.74
CA THR A 322 40.05 19.59 -55.02
C THR A 322 40.36 21.02 -55.41
#